data_AF-A0A4R1AVR9-F1
#
_entry.id   AF-A0A4R1AVR9-F1
#
_cell.length_a   1.000
_cell.length_b   1.000
_cell.length_c   1.000
_cell.angle_alpha   90.00
_cell.angle_beta   90.00
_cell.angle_gamma   90.00
#
_symmetry.space_group_name_H-M   'P 1'
#
loop_
_entity.id
_entity.type
_entity.pdbx_description
1 polymer ?
#
loop_
_entity_poly.entity_id
_entity_poly.type
_entity_poly.pdbx_seq_one_letter_code
_entity_poly.pdbx_strand_id
1 'polypeptide(L)'
;MKVQGTQEIVKEIEVNVDTVYVRSNIVRVETEDFIGWEYDEEQYNKDEFIEKITNENTSLKIAQAETNTNLLELMEFILLGGM
;
A
#
# COMPACT_ATOMS: atom_id res chain seq x y z
N MET A 1 12.94 -7.78 -1.52
CA MET A 1 13.68 -9.06 -1.61
C MET A 1 12.67 -10.19 -1.50
N LYS A 2 12.79 -11.27 -2.29
CA LYS A 2 11.91 -12.45 -2.10
C LYS A 2 12.30 -13.21 -0.83
N VAL A 3 11.32 -13.51 0.01
CA VAL A 3 11.48 -14.18 1.31
C VAL A 3 10.50 -15.33 1.41
N GLN A 4 10.91 -16.42 2.06
CA GLN A 4 10.07 -17.55 2.42
C GLN A 4 9.93 -17.66 3.93
N GLY A 5 8.71 -17.90 4.41
CA GLY A 5 8.43 -17.99 5.85
C GLY A 5 7.39 -19.06 6.18
N THR A 6 7.56 -19.73 7.32
CA THR A 6 6.66 -20.78 7.81
C THR A 6 5.66 -20.28 8.86
N GLN A 7 5.51 -18.96 8.95
CA GLN A 7 4.61 -18.29 9.89
C GLN A 7 3.16 -18.73 9.64
N GLU A 8 2.36 -18.84 10.70
CA GLU A 8 0.93 -19.18 10.58
C GLU A 8 0.19 -18.10 9.79
N ILE A 9 0.47 -16.83 10.10
CA ILE A 9 -0.09 -15.65 9.45
C ILE A 9 1.06 -14.71 9.08
N VAL A 10 1.09 -14.25 7.84
CA VAL A 10 2.02 -13.21 7.37
C VAL A 10 1.28 -11.87 7.33
N LYS A 11 1.80 -10.88 8.05
CA LYS A 11 1.26 -9.51 8.01
C LYS A 11 1.91 -8.73 6.87
N GLU A 12 1.10 -7.96 6.15
CA GLU A 12 1.57 -7.02 5.12
C GLU A 12 2.48 -5.93 5.73
N ILE A 13 2.21 -5.50 6.95
CA ILE A 13 3.07 -4.55 7.68
C ILE A 13 3.33 -5.09 9.08
N GLU A 14 4.60 -5.14 9.45
CA GLU A 14 5.06 -5.52 10.79
C GLU A 14 6.04 -4.48 11.32
N VAL A 15 5.73 -3.92 12.49
CA VAL A 15 6.51 -2.85 13.11
C VAL A 15 7.22 -3.40 14.35
N ASN A 16 8.54 -3.39 14.32
CA ASN A 16 9.41 -3.75 15.44
C ASN A 16 9.86 -2.51 16.22
N VAL A 17 10.95 -2.60 16.99
CA VAL A 17 11.42 -1.49 17.86
C VAL A 17 11.94 -0.31 17.04
N ASP A 18 12.65 -0.56 15.94
CA ASP A 18 13.28 0.44 15.07
C ASP A 18 13.02 0.20 13.57
N THR A 19 12.49 -0.97 13.23
CA THR A 19 12.39 -1.47 11.86
C THR A 19 10.93 -1.74 11.49
N VAL A 20 10.55 -1.43 10.26
CA VAL A 20 9.26 -1.75 9.67
C VAL A 20 9.47 -2.67 8.47
N TYR A 21 8.81 -3.83 8.50
CA TYR A 21 8.79 -4.80 7.41
C TYR A 21 7.49 -4.62 6.63
N VAL A 22 7.62 -4.36 5.33
CA VAL A 22 6.51 -4.24 4.40
C VAL A 22 6.58 -5.42 3.45
N ARG A 23 5.52 -6.23 3.43
CA ARG A 23 5.41 -7.45 2.63
C ARG A 23 4.32 -7.29 1.59
N SER A 24 4.65 -7.63 0.36
CA SER A 24 3.72 -7.62 -0.78
C SER A 24 3.80 -8.94 -1.54
N ASN A 25 2.84 -9.17 -2.44
CA ASN A 25 2.75 -10.39 -3.25
C ASN A 25 2.79 -11.67 -2.40
N ILE A 26 2.12 -11.66 -1.25
CA ILE A 26 2.09 -12.78 -0.31
C ILE A 26 1.31 -13.94 -0.93
N VAL A 27 1.98 -15.06 -1.14
CA VAL A 27 1.40 -16.28 -1.72
C VAL A 27 1.70 -17.48 -0.84
N ARG A 28 0.71 -18.36 -0.68
CA ARG A 28 0.90 -19.66 -0.02
C ARG A 28 1.63 -20.59 -0.99
N VAL A 29 2.68 -21.25 -0.50
CA VAL A 29 3.48 -22.21 -1.28
C VAL A 29 3.48 -23.54 -0.54
N GLU A 30 3.03 -24.59 -1.24
CA GLU A 30 3.02 -25.96 -0.74
C GLU A 30 3.65 -26.86 -1.81
N THR A 31 4.86 -27.33 -1.52
CA THR A 31 5.64 -28.27 -2.32
C THR A 31 6.02 -29.47 -1.46
N GLU A 32 6.61 -30.49 -2.08
CA GLU A 32 7.11 -31.67 -1.34
C GLU A 32 8.17 -31.28 -0.28
N ASP A 33 8.92 -30.21 -0.53
CA ASP A 33 10.04 -29.77 0.31
C ASP A 33 9.70 -28.58 1.23
N PHE A 34 8.62 -27.84 0.97
CA PHE A 34 8.29 -26.60 1.70
C PHE A 34 6.79 -26.34 1.79
N ILE A 35 6.32 -26.04 3.01
CA ILE A 35 4.96 -25.59 3.26
C ILE A 35 5.03 -24.27 4.04
N GLY A 36 4.60 -23.18 3.42
CA GLY A 36 4.66 -21.86 4.02
C GLY A 36 4.22 -20.77 3.05
N TRP A 37 4.86 -19.62 3.15
CA TRP A 37 4.55 -18.42 2.40
C TRP A 37 5.77 -17.94 1.64
N GLU A 38 5.55 -17.37 0.46
CA GLU A 38 6.52 -16.59 -0.29
C GLU A 38 5.99 -15.16 -0.47
N TYR A 39 6.85 -14.16 -0.30
CA TYR A 39 6.49 -12.75 -0.45
C TYR A 39 7.70 -11.89 -0.79
N ASP A 40 7.43 -10.70 -1.33
CA ASP A 40 8.42 -9.64 -1.45
C ASP A 40 8.45 -8.83 -0.15
N GLU A 41 9.63 -8.68 0.44
CA GLU A 41 9.84 -7.91 1.67
C GLU A 41 10.74 -6.70 1.39
N GLU A 42 10.30 -5.54 1.89
CA GLU A 42 11.07 -4.31 2.01
C GLU A 42 11.18 -3.94 3.47
N GLN A 43 12.33 -3.39 3.85
CA GLN A 43 12.63 -3.01 5.22
C GLN A 43 12.95 -1.52 5.25
N TYR A 44 12.38 -0.84 6.24
CA TYR A 44 12.56 0.57 6.48
C TYR A 44 12.92 0.76 7.95
N ASN A 45 13.70 1.78 8.26
CA ASN A 45 13.66 2.28 9.63
C ASN A 45 12.30 3.00 9.87
N LYS A 46 11.95 3.21 11.14
CA LYS A 46 10.66 3.83 11.48
C LYS A 46 10.47 5.22 10.90
N ASP A 47 11.50 6.06 10.93
CA ASP A 47 11.40 7.44 10.48
C ASP A 47 11.23 7.51 8.96
N GLU A 48 11.99 6.68 8.23
CA GLU A 48 11.84 6.49 6.77
C GLU A 48 10.43 6.03 6.40
N PHE A 49 9.89 5.06 7.15
CA PHE A 49 8.56 4.56 6.87
C PHE A 49 7.48 5.61 7.16
N ILE A 50 7.60 6.35 8.27
CA ILE A 50 6.69 7.43 8.63
C ILE A 50 6.74 8.54 7.57
N GLU A 51 7.92 8.93 7.11
CA GLU A 51 8.07 9.91 6.04
C GLU A 51 7.41 9.42 4.74
N LYS A 52 7.70 8.17 4.34
CA LYS A 52 7.11 7.55 3.16
C LYS A 52 5.58 7.58 3.20
N ILE A 53 4.95 7.06 4.26
CA ILE A 53 3.49 7.02 4.35
C ILE A 53 2.86 8.41 4.46
N THR A 54 3.57 9.37 5.07
CA THR A 54 3.09 10.76 5.17
C THR A 54 3.07 11.42 3.79
N ASN A 55 4.11 11.21 2.99
CA ASN A 55 4.22 11.73 1.63
C ASN A 55 3.18 11.08 0.69
N GLU A 56 2.99 9.77 0.79
CA GLU A 56 1.97 9.04 0.04
C GLU A 56 0.55 9.51 0.41
N ASN A 57 0.27 9.68 1.71
CA ASN A 57 -1.02 10.17 2.18
C ASN A 57 -1.30 11.60 1.71
N THR A 58 -0.29 12.47 1.72
CA THR A 58 -0.39 13.84 1.23
C THR A 58 -0.71 13.87 -0.26
N SER A 59 0.02 13.07 -1.05
CA SER A 59 -0.21 12.94 -2.50
C SER A 59 -1.62 12.43 -2.80
N LEU A 60 -2.09 11.41 -2.06
CA LEU A 60 -3.44 10.87 -2.21
C LEU A 60 -4.53 11.90 -1.89
N LYS A 61 -4.35 12.71 -0.84
CA LYS A 61 -5.29 13.79 -0.49
C LYS A 61 -5.37 14.86 -1.56
N ILE A 62 -4.24 15.24 -2.16
CA ILE A 62 -4.19 16.20 -3.26
C ILE A 62 -4.94 15.63 -4.48
N ALA A 63 -4.60 14.42 -4.91
CA ALA A 63 -5.25 13.76 -6.03
C ALA A 63 -6.76 13.59 -5.82
N GLN A 64 -7.18 13.29 -4.59
CA GLN A 64 -8.60 13.21 -4.23
C GLN A 64 -9.29 14.57 -4.32
N ALA A 65 -8.66 15.64 -3.83
CA ALA A 65 -9.20 16.99 -3.93
C ALA A 65 -9.36 17.42 -5.40
N GLU A 66 -8.36 17.17 -6.23
CA GLU A 66 -8.40 17.45 -7.67
C GLU A 66 -9.52 16.65 -8.35
N THR A 67 -9.64 15.35 -8.05
CA THR A 67 -10.72 14.51 -8.58
C THR A 67 -12.10 15.06 -8.19
N ASN A 68 -12.26 15.50 -6.94
CA ASN A 68 -13.53 16.08 -6.47
C ASN A 68 -13.85 17.41 -7.17
N THR A 69 -12.86 18.26 -7.40
CA THR A 69 -13.02 19.51 -8.17
C THR A 69 -13.46 19.19 -9.60
N ASN A 70 -12.78 18.27 -10.28
CA ASN A 70 -13.12 17.88 -11.64
C ASN A 70 -14.54 17.28 -11.73
N LEU A 71 -14.94 16.48 -10.74
CA LEU A 71 -16.30 15.95 -10.66
C LEU A 71 -17.34 17.07 -10.50
N LEU A 72 -17.05 18.08 -9.69
CA LEU A 72 -17.93 19.23 -9.51
C LEU A 72 -18.10 20.00 -10.83
N GLU A 73 -17.00 20.28 -11.53
CA GLU A 73 -17.01 20.97 -12.83
C GLU A 73 -17.83 20.19 -13.87
N LEU A 74 -17.68 18.86 -13.92
CA LEU A 74 -18.48 18.00 -14.79
C LEU A 74 -19.97 18.02 -14.41
N MET A 75 -20.29 18.00 -13.12
CA MET A 75 -21.67 18.09 -12.66
C MET A 75 -22.31 19.44 -13.02
N GLU A 76 -21.59 20.54 -12.85
CA GLU A 76 -22.05 21.88 -13.25
C GLU A 76 -22.31 21.96 -14.75
N PHE A 77 -21.39 21.44 -15.58
CA PHE A 77 -21.56 21.40 -17.03
C PHE A 77 -22.82 20.63 -17.46
N ILE A 78 -23.10 19.48 -16.83
CA ILE A 78 -24.29 18.68 -17.14
C ILE A 78 -25.57 19.37 -16.66
N LEU A 79 -25.56 19.95 -15.44
CA LEU A 79 -26.76 20.52 -14.80
C LEU A 79 -27.14 21.90 -15.36
N LEU A 80 -26.17 22.71 -15.75
CA LEU A 80 -26.42 24.05 -16.32
C LEU A 80 -26.68 24.01 -17.84
N GLY A 81 -26.84 22.80 -18.40
CA GLY A 81 -27.19 22.59 -19.79
C GLY A 81 -26.03 22.92 -20.70
N GLY A 82 -25.13 21.96 -20.91
CA GLY A 82 -24.08 22.05 -21.93
C GLY A 82 -24.65 22.57 -23.26
N MET A 83 -24.34 23.83 -23.57
CA MET A 83 -24.39 24.39 -24.91
C MET A 83 -23.03 24.19 -25.56
#